data_AF-A0A961JA84-F1
#
_entry.id   AF-A0A961JA84-F1
#
_cell.length_a   1.000
_cell.length_b   1.000
_cell.length_c   1.000
_cell.angle_alpha   90.00
_cell.angle_beta   90.00
_cell.angle_gamma   90.00
#
_symmetry.space_group_name_H-M   'P 1'
#
loop_
_entity.id
_entity.type
_entity.pdbx_description
1 polymer ?
#
loop_
_entity_poly.entity_id
_entity_poly.type
_entity_poly.pdbx_seq_one_letter_code
_entity_poly.pdbx_strand_id
1 'polypeptide(L)' 'MPNAMHSRGMLVAETDENGRVIHVWIKNEDDRIPQPVRGRARLPEGGLERYAVVGARRDDVTRWLASRA' A
#
# COMPACT_ATOMS: atom_id res chain seq x y z
N MET A 1 -14.66 22.42 -8.32
CA MET A 1 -14.80 21.01 -8.73
C MET A 1 -14.03 20.18 -7.70
N PRO A 2 -14.63 19.20 -6.99
CA PRO A 2 -13.81 18.30 -6.20
C PRO A 2 -13.03 17.43 -7.19
N ASN A 3 -11.70 17.56 -7.20
CA ASN A 3 -10.85 16.60 -7.89
C ASN A 3 -11.18 15.23 -7.32
N ALA A 4 -11.87 14.39 -8.10
CA ALA A 4 -12.00 12.99 -7.77
C ALA A 4 -10.59 12.47 -7.55
N MET A 5 -10.28 12.07 -6.32
CA MET A 5 -8.97 11.54 -5.97
C MET A 5 -8.90 10.15 -6.62
N HIS A 6 -8.50 10.11 -7.89
CA HIS A 6 -8.29 8.86 -8.61
C HIS A 6 -7.11 8.16 -7.94
N SER A 7 -7.40 7.04 -7.29
CA SER A 7 -6.39 6.15 -6.75
C SER A 7 -5.46 5.73 -7.88
N ARG A 8 -4.16 6.04 -7.80
CA ARG A 8 -3.12 5.61 -8.75
C ARG A 8 -2.88 4.10 -8.74
N GLY A 9 -3.51 3.39 -7.81
CA GLY A 9 -3.38 1.96 -7.64
C GLY A 9 -3.93 1.47 -6.31
N MET A 10 -3.57 0.23 -5.97
CA MET A 10 -3.94 -0.44 -4.73
C MET A 10 -2.70 -0.91 -3.97
N LEU A 11 -2.78 -0.80 -2.65
CA LEU A 11 -1.91 -1.48 -1.70
C LEU A 11 -2.69 -2.63 -1.09
N VAL A 12 -2.18 -3.84 -1.28
CA VAL A 12 -2.74 -5.05 -0.73
C VAL A 12 -1.87 -5.45 0.45
N ALA A 13 -2.45 -5.54 1.63
CA ALA A 13 -1.78 -6.01 2.83
C ALA A 13 -2.22 -7.44 3.12
N GLU A 14 -1.25 -8.32 3.34
CA GLU A 14 -1.48 -9.64 3.92
C GLU A 14 -1.22 -9.55 5.42
N THR A 15 -2.15 -10.12 6.17
CA THR A 15 -2.10 -10.18 7.62
C THR A 15 -1.98 -11.63 8.10
N ASP A 16 -1.33 -11.82 9.25
CA ASP A 16 -1.39 -13.08 9.96
C ASP A 16 -2.76 -13.30 10.65
N GLU A 17 -2.91 -14.43 11.35
CA GLU A 17 -4.11 -14.80 12.10
C GLU A 17 -4.48 -13.80 13.21
N ASN A 18 -3.53 -12.96 13.64
CA ASN A 18 -3.73 -11.92 14.64
C ASN A 18 -4.05 -10.55 14.01
N GLY A 19 -4.17 -10.48 12.68
CA GLY A 19 -4.42 -9.24 11.95
C GLY A 19 -3.18 -8.35 11.80
N ARG A 20 -1.97 -8.84 12.10
CA ARG A 20 -0.74 -8.08 11.93
C ARG A 20 -0.28 -8.16 10.48
N VAL A 21 0.02 -7.01 9.87
CA VAL A 21 0.57 -6.95 8.51
C VAL A 21 1.92 -7.67 8.46
N ILE A 22 2.06 -8.63 7.56
CA ILE A 22 3.29 -9.40 7.32
C ILE A 22 3.91 -9.08 5.96
N HIS A 23 3.08 -8.79 4.95
CA HIS A 23 3.48 -8.34 3.62
C HIS A 23 2.58 -7.25 3.08
N VAL A 24 3.15 -6.39 2.24
CA VAL A 24 2.41 -5.41 1.45
C VAL A 24 2.84 -5.53 0.00
N TRP A 25 1.88 -5.59 -0.92
CA TRP A 25 2.09 -5.49 -2.36
C TRP A 25 1.47 -4.20 -2.88
N ILE A 26 2.07 -3.69 -3.94
CA ILE A 26 1.57 -2.55 -4.69
C ILE A 26 1.16 -3.00 -6.09
N LYS A 27 -0.01 -2.55 -6.52
CA LYS A 27 -0.47 -2.66 -7.90
C LYS A 27 -0.79 -1.27 -8.40
N ASN A 28 0.09 -0.69 -9.21
CA ASN A 28 -0.22 0.55 -9.94
C ASN A 28 -1.23 0.26 -11.07
N GLU A 29 -1.82 1.31 -11.64
CA GLU A 29 -2.74 1.19 -12.78
C GLU A 29 -2.10 0.43 -13.96
N ASP A 30 -0.83 0.72 -14.25
CA ASP A 30 -0.08 0.11 -15.37
C ASP A 30 0.51 -1.27 -15.04
N ASP A 31 0.48 -1.69 -13.78
CA ASP A 31 1.07 -2.96 -13.36
C ASP A 31 0.16 -4.14 -13.74
N ARG A 32 0.66 -5.04 -14.59
CA ARG A 32 -0.01 -6.31 -14.90
C ARG A 32 -0.19 -7.22 -13.69
N ILE A 33 0.77 -7.19 -12.75
CA ILE A 33 0.77 -8.02 -11.53
C ILE A 33 1.19 -7.19 -10.32
N PRO A 34 0.59 -7.41 -9.12
CA PRO A 34 1.06 -6.78 -7.90
C PRO A 34 2.52 -7.12 -7.61
N GLN A 35 3.28 -6.12 -7.19
CA GLN A 35 4.70 -6.23 -6.86
C GLN A 35 4.88 -6.13 -5.34
N PRO A 36 5.73 -6.96 -4.72
CA PRO A 36 6.00 -6.85 -3.29
C PRO A 36 6.70 -5.52 -2.97
N VAL A 37 6.21 -4.82 -1.94
CA VAL A 37 6.86 -3.62 -1.42
C VAL A 37 8.04 -4.05 -0.55
N ARG A 38 9.26 -3.80 -1.05
CA ARG A 38 10.51 -4.10 -0.35
C ARG A 38 11.15 -2.80 0.12
N GLY A 39 10.82 -2.38 1.35
CA GLY A 39 11.41 -1.21 2.02
C GLY A 39 10.88 0.15 1.56
N ARG A 40 11.35 1.22 2.23
CA ARG A 40 10.91 2.62 2.06
C ARG A 40 10.94 3.12 0.61
N ALA A 41 11.83 2.58 -0.22
CA ALA A 41 12.16 3.09 -1.55
C ALA A 41 11.09 2.87 -2.63
N ARG A 42 10.04 2.06 -2.34
CA ARG A 42 8.92 1.83 -3.28
C ARG A 42 7.61 2.47 -2.88
N LEU A 43 7.62 3.35 -1.87
CA LEU A 43 6.46 4.23 -1.68
C LEU A 43 6.37 5.17 -2.87
N PRO A 44 5.26 5.15 -3.63
CA PRO A 44 5.17 5.90 -4.88
C PRO A 44 5.17 7.40 -4.62
N GLU A 45 5.74 8.17 -5.54
CA GLU A 45 5.73 9.63 -5.46
C GLU A 45 4.29 10.15 -5.31
N GLY A 46 4.04 10.81 -4.17
CA GLY A 46 2.74 11.33 -3.76
C GLY A 46 2.11 10.65 -2.54
N GLY A 47 2.76 9.65 -1.95
CA GLY A 47 2.38 9.07 -0.65
C GLY A 47 1.21 8.09 -0.71
N LEU A 48 0.94 7.44 0.43
CA LEU A 48 -0.09 6.41 0.60
C LEU A 48 -1.52 6.90 0.28
N GLU A 49 -1.76 8.20 0.36
CA GLU A 49 -3.05 8.85 0.06
C GLU A 49 -3.54 8.57 -1.37
N ARG A 50 -2.61 8.30 -2.30
CA ARG A 50 -2.95 8.01 -3.71
C ARG A 50 -3.29 6.55 -3.96
N TYR A 51 -3.28 5.70 -2.92
CA TYR A 51 -3.54 4.27 -3.02
C TYR A 51 -4.73 3.87 -2.17
N ALA A 52 -5.61 3.06 -2.75
CA ALA A 52 -6.59 2.33 -1.97
C ALA A 52 -5.86 1.24 -1.15
N VAL A 53 -6.16 1.14 0.14
CA VAL A 53 -5.58 0.12 1.02
C VAL A 53 -6.60 -0.99 1.22
N VAL A 54 -6.17 -2.23 1.00
CA VAL A 54 -7.01 -3.43 1.09
C VAL A 54 -6.31 -4.47 1.98
N GLY A 55 -7.07 -5.22 2.77
CA GLY A 55 -6.56 -6.33 3.59
C GLY A 55 -6.09 -5.94 5.00
N ALA A 56 -5.83 -4.66 5.26
CA ALA A 56 -5.53 -4.15 6.60
C ALA A 56 -5.94 -2.67 6.74
N ARG A 57 -5.84 -2.11 7.95
CA ARG A 57 -6.03 -0.66 8.15
C ARG A 57 -4.85 0.10 7.55
N ARG A 58 -5.12 1.30 7.04
CA ARG A 58 -4.09 2.21 6.50
C ARG A 58 -2.98 2.50 7.51
N ASP A 59 -3.33 2.67 8.78
CA ASP A 59 -2.35 2.95 9.84
C ASP A 59 -1.39 1.76 10.06
N ASP A 60 -1.90 0.53 9.99
CA ASP A 60 -1.09 -0.68 10.15
C ASP A 60 -0.13 -0.87 8.97
N VAL A 61 -0.61 -0.62 7.75
CA VAL A 61 0.23 -0.62 6.53
C VAL A 61 1.30 0.47 6.61
N THR A 62 0.94 1.67 7.07
CA THR A 62 1.87 2.78 7.26
C THR A 62 2.95 2.43 8.28
N ARG A 63 2.56 1.85 9.41
CA ARG A 63 3.49 1.40 10.46
C ARG A 63 4.40 0.28 9.95
N TRP A 64 3.86 -0.69 9.20
CA TRP A 64 4.65 -1.77 8.60
C TRP A 64 5.70 -1.22 7.63
N LEU A 65 5.29 -0.32 6.73
CA LEU A 65 6.20 0.33 5.77
C LEU A 65 7.29 1.16 6.47
N ALA A 66 6.93 1.86 7.55
CA ALA A 66 7.88 2.61 8.36
C ALA A 66 8.89 1.71 9.10
N SER A 67 8.48 0.49 9.50
CA SER A 67 9.37 -0.47 10.18
C SER A 67 10.38 -1.16 9.26
N ARG A 68 10.19 -1.07 7.94
CA ARG A 68 11.06 -1.65 6.90
C ARG A 68 11.99 -0.58 6.26
N ALA A 69 12.06 0.59 6.88
CA ALA A 69 12.89 1.73 6.49
C ALA A 69 14.36 1.58 6.89
#